data_AF-A0A8R1ER15-F1
#
_entry.id   AF-A0A8R1ER15-F1
#
_cell.length_a   1.000
_cell.length_b   1.000
_cell.length_c   1.000
_cell.angle_alpha   90.00
_cell.angle_beta   90.00
_cell.angle_gamma   90.00
#
_symmetry.space_group_name_H-M   'P 1'
#
loop_
_entity.id
_entity.type
_entity.pdbx_description
1 polymer ?
#
loop_
_entity_poly.entity_id
_entity_poly.type
_entity_poly.pdbx_seq_one_letter_code
_entity_poly.pdbx_strand_id
1 'polypeptide(L)'
;MRKEEKRTRRELNRVIHAFGDDEKLELELAQKEIQRQRQLEIDQMKWKPSLLPGGPRTEEIYPYVFDKRIESGHTMFNINGMKFALPDGSKRDTFRTHESVLVPPSNKGDIEKIQHVYIKDMDELGQKGFKGFEKLNVIQSIVFEQAYKTKENLLICAPTGAGKTNIAMLTILNTIHEHQNSRGEIVKDDFKIIYIAPMKALATEMTESFGKRLAPLGLKVRELTGDTQLSRNELADTQMLVLTPEKWDVITRKSSSDNSLISIVRLLIIDEVHLLHDERGPVIETLVARTLRQVEMSQSGIRIVGLSATLPNYIDAARFLRVNPYKGLFFFDGRFRPVPLTQK
;
A
#
# COMPACT_ATOMS: atom_id res chain seq x y z
N MET A 1 -14.35 -46.39 -3.57
CA MET A 1 -14.62 -45.89 -2.19
C MET A 1 -14.06 -46.83 -1.10
N ARG A 2 -14.84 -47.66 -0.37
CA ARG A 2 -14.31 -48.48 0.76
C ARG A 2 -13.24 -49.53 0.39
N LYS A 3 -13.28 -50.08 -0.83
CA LYS A 3 -12.27 -51.06 -1.31
C LYS A 3 -10.96 -50.39 -1.73
N GLU A 4 -11.01 -49.20 -2.32
CA GLU A 4 -9.82 -48.43 -2.70
C GLU A 4 -9.09 -47.85 -1.50
N GLU A 5 -9.81 -47.30 -0.51
CA GLU A 5 -9.20 -46.83 0.75
C GLU A 5 -8.51 -47.96 1.53
N LYS A 6 -9.09 -49.17 1.52
CA LYS A 6 -8.42 -50.35 2.09
C LYS A 6 -7.18 -50.76 1.29
N ARG A 7 -7.14 -50.49 -0.01
CA ARG A 7 -6.02 -50.85 -0.90
C ARG A 7 -4.87 -49.86 -0.75
N THR A 8 -5.15 -48.56 -0.77
CA THR A 8 -4.15 -47.51 -0.54
C THR A 8 -3.62 -47.53 0.88
N ARG A 9 -4.44 -47.83 1.90
CA ARG A 9 -3.94 -48.01 3.28
C ARG A 9 -3.06 -49.25 3.44
N ARG A 10 -3.31 -50.32 2.66
CA ARG A 10 -2.45 -51.51 2.62
C ARG A 10 -1.15 -51.27 1.86
N GLU A 11 -1.18 -50.47 0.80
CA GLU A 11 0.02 -50.06 0.05
C GLU A 11 0.88 -49.11 0.88
N LEU A 12 0.28 -48.11 1.56
CA LEU A 12 0.99 -47.23 2.48
C LEU A 12 1.60 -48.01 3.65
N ASN A 13 0.85 -48.95 4.24
CA ASN A 13 1.39 -49.81 5.30
C ASN A 13 2.48 -50.76 4.79
N ARG A 14 2.43 -51.23 3.54
CA ARG A 14 3.51 -52.02 2.93
C ARG A 14 4.76 -51.19 2.69
N VAL A 15 4.60 -49.96 2.22
CA VAL A 15 5.70 -49.02 2.00
C VAL A 15 6.35 -48.65 3.34
N ILE A 16 5.55 -48.36 4.37
CA ILE A 16 6.05 -48.12 5.74
C ILE A 16 6.75 -49.35 6.30
N HIS A 17 6.27 -50.57 6.03
CA HIS A 17 6.93 -51.81 6.48
C HIS A 17 8.18 -52.19 5.68
N ALA A 18 8.39 -51.60 4.50
CA ALA A 18 9.53 -51.86 3.63
C ALA A 18 10.76 -51.01 3.99
N PHE A 19 10.55 -49.92 4.74
CA PHE A 19 11.64 -49.13 5.31
C PHE A 19 12.28 -49.88 6.49
N GLY A 20 13.61 -49.93 6.51
CA GLY A 20 14.38 -50.41 7.67
C GLY A 20 14.08 -49.57 8.91
N ASP A 21 14.34 -50.10 10.10
CA ASP A 21 14.08 -49.36 11.35
C ASP A 21 14.87 -48.04 11.40
N ASP A 22 16.04 -47.98 10.75
CA ASP A 22 16.83 -46.76 10.58
C ASP A 22 16.14 -45.72 9.67
N GLU A 23 15.55 -46.13 8.55
CA GLU A 23 14.84 -45.23 7.63
C GLU A 23 13.54 -44.70 8.23
N LYS A 24 12.85 -45.51 9.05
CA LYS A 24 11.70 -45.03 9.85
C LYS A 24 12.12 -44.01 10.89
N LEU A 25 13.25 -44.24 11.55
CA LEU A 25 13.80 -43.31 12.53
C LEU A 25 14.19 -41.99 11.86
N GLU A 26 14.81 -42.02 10.68
CA GLU A 26 15.14 -40.83 9.89
C GLU A 26 13.88 -40.05 9.47
N LEU A 27 12.83 -40.74 9.01
CA LEU A 27 11.55 -40.12 8.69
C LEU A 27 10.87 -39.47 9.91
N GLU A 28 10.92 -40.14 11.07
CA GLU A 28 10.36 -39.60 12.31
C GLU A 28 11.16 -38.38 12.82
N LEU A 29 12.48 -38.42 12.70
CA LEU A 29 13.37 -37.29 13.01
C LEU A 29 13.13 -36.12 12.07
N ALA A 30 12.98 -36.36 10.76
CA ALA A 30 12.67 -35.34 9.78
C ALA A 30 11.29 -34.69 10.04
N GLN A 31 10.28 -35.48 10.42
CA GLN A 31 8.96 -34.95 10.80
C GLN A 31 9.02 -34.11 12.07
N LYS A 32 9.76 -34.55 13.10
CA LYS A 32 9.96 -33.77 14.33
C LYS A 32 10.71 -32.47 14.06
N GLU A 33 11.71 -32.48 13.18
CA GLU A 33 12.45 -31.27 12.81
C GLU A 33 11.57 -30.29 12.02
N ILE A 34 10.74 -30.77 11.07
CA ILE A 34 9.76 -29.93 10.38
C ILE A 34 8.74 -29.32 11.36
N GLN A 35 8.26 -30.10 12.33
CA GLN A 35 7.36 -29.58 13.39
C GLN A 35 8.06 -28.53 14.26
N ARG A 36 9.32 -28.78 14.63
CA ARG A 36 10.12 -27.84 15.41
C ARG A 36 10.38 -26.55 14.65
N GLN A 37 10.72 -26.62 13.36
CA GLN A 37 10.92 -25.46 12.49
C GLN A 37 9.64 -24.61 12.41
N ARG A 38 8.48 -25.26 12.20
CA ARG A 38 7.17 -24.58 12.22
C ARG A 38 6.86 -23.96 13.58
N GLN A 39 7.20 -24.64 14.67
CA GLN A 39 6.98 -24.10 16.01
C GLN A 39 7.85 -22.87 16.27
N LEU A 40 9.09 -22.86 15.78
CA LEU A 40 10.00 -21.72 15.83
C LEU A 40 9.51 -20.56 14.96
N GLU A 41 9.01 -20.82 13.75
CA GLU A 41 8.36 -19.80 12.91
C GLU A 41 7.13 -19.20 13.60
N ILE A 42 6.27 -20.04 14.20
CA ILE A 42 5.12 -19.59 14.98
C ILE A 42 5.56 -18.75 16.18
N ASP A 43 6.62 -19.15 16.89
CA ASP A 43 7.13 -18.42 18.04
C ASP A 43 7.86 -17.12 17.64
N GLN A 44 8.47 -17.05 16.46
CA GLN A 44 8.98 -15.80 15.88
C GLN A 44 7.85 -14.88 15.42
N MET A 45 6.74 -15.44 14.93
CA MET A 45 5.52 -14.69 14.59
C MET A 45 4.70 -14.29 15.83
N LYS A 46 4.97 -14.85 17.01
CA LYS A 46 4.40 -14.37 18.28
C LYS A 46 5.04 -13.05 18.65
N TRP A 47 4.49 -11.98 18.08
CA TRP A 47 4.72 -10.61 18.50
C TRP A 47 4.48 -10.49 20.02
N LYS A 48 5.54 -10.23 20.78
CA LYS A 48 5.42 -9.76 22.16
C LYS A 48 5.29 -8.24 22.11
N PRO A 49 4.13 -7.65 22.46
CA PRO A 49 4.02 -6.20 22.56
C PRO A 49 5.08 -5.69 23.53
N SER A 50 5.86 -4.71 23.10
CA SER A 50 6.89 -4.03 23.89
C SER A 50 6.32 -3.12 24.99
N LEU A 51 5.03 -3.25 25.31
CA LEU A 51 4.32 -2.42 26.28
C LEU A 51 3.56 -3.31 27.27
N LEU A 52 3.79 -3.03 28.57
CA LEU A 52 3.18 -3.71 29.71
C LEU A 52 1.64 -3.75 29.62
N PRO A 53 0.98 -4.82 30.09
CA PRO A 53 -0.47 -4.89 30.17
C PRO A 53 -0.94 -4.06 31.38
N GLY A 54 -1.49 -2.88 31.15
CA GLY A 54 -2.02 -2.08 32.26
C GLY A 54 -2.65 -0.76 31.84
N GLY A 55 -3.97 -0.78 31.63
CA GLY A 55 -4.81 0.42 31.51
C GLY A 55 -5.94 0.22 30.49
N PRO A 56 -7.16 0.70 30.76
CA PRO A 56 -8.20 0.77 29.75
C PRO A 56 -7.69 1.72 28.65
N ARG A 57 -7.31 1.16 27.50
CA ARG A 57 -7.01 1.96 26.32
C ARG A 57 -8.33 2.58 25.89
N THR A 58 -8.51 3.88 26.13
CA THR A 58 -9.42 4.66 25.30
C THR A 58 -8.88 4.56 23.88
N GLU A 59 -9.50 3.73 23.05
CA GLU A 59 -9.14 3.66 21.64
C GLU A 59 -9.36 5.04 21.04
N GLU A 60 -8.28 5.69 20.60
CA GLU A 60 -8.37 6.98 19.91
C GLU A 60 -9.15 6.78 18.61
N ILE A 61 -10.28 7.48 18.50
CA ILE A 61 -11.12 7.43 17.30
C ILE A 61 -10.60 8.50 16.32
N TYR A 62 -10.11 8.05 15.17
CA TYR A 62 -9.65 8.95 14.11
C TYR A 62 -10.78 9.23 13.10
N PRO A 63 -10.97 10.49 12.64
CA PRO A 63 -12.14 10.88 11.83
C PRO A 63 -12.31 10.14 10.50
N TYR A 64 -11.20 9.71 9.88
CA TYR A 64 -11.20 9.09 8.55
C TYR A 64 -10.77 7.63 8.56
N VAL A 65 -10.91 6.96 9.71
CA VAL A 65 -10.63 5.54 9.87
C VAL A 65 -11.94 4.77 9.90
N PHE A 66 -12.26 4.12 8.77
CA PHE A 66 -13.44 3.29 8.58
C PHE A 66 -13.09 1.81 8.74
N ASP A 67 -12.59 1.40 9.92
CA ASP A 67 -12.24 0.01 10.21
C ASP A 67 -13.35 -0.71 10.98
N LYS A 68 -14.31 -1.30 10.26
CA LYS A 68 -15.40 -2.04 10.91
C LYS A 68 -14.92 -3.30 11.63
N ARG A 69 -13.68 -3.76 11.43
CA ARG A 69 -13.14 -4.89 12.19
C ARG A 69 -12.88 -4.50 13.64
N ILE A 70 -12.74 -3.23 13.96
CA ILE A 70 -12.64 -2.82 15.36
C ILE A 70 -14.04 -2.82 16.00
N GLU A 71 -15.08 -2.58 15.20
CA GLU A 71 -16.46 -2.35 15.68
C GLU A 71 -17.39 -3.59 15.61
N SER A 72 -17.11 -4.59 14.76
CA SER A 72 -18.00 -5.73 14.50
C SER A 72 -17.57 -7.00 15.23
N GLY A 73 -18.54 -7.89 15.50
CA GLY A 73 -18.24 -9.27 15.88
C GLY A 73 -17.39 -9.97 14.81
N HIS A 74 -16.42 -10.76 15.25
CA HIS A 74 -15.64 -11.63 14.37
C HIS A 74 -15.94 -13.07 14.69
N THR A 75 -16.04 -13.88 13.64
CA THR A 75 -15.98 -15.33 13.82
C THR A 75 -14.52 -15.74 13.88
N MET A 76 -14.08 -16.27 15.02
CA MET A 76 -12.70 -16.74 15.19
C MET A 76 -12.54 -18.12 14.57
N PHE A 77 -11.69 -18.23 13.55
CA PHE A 77 -11.29 -19.48 12.92
C PHE A 77 -9.87 -19.86 13.33
N ASN A 78 -9.65 -21.12 13.68
CA ASN A 78 -8.31 -21.68 13.80
C ASN A 78 -7.95 -22.34 12.46
N ILE A 79 -7.00 -21.76 11.74
CA ILE A 79 -6.46 -22.30 10.49
C ILE A 79 -4.97 -22.57 10.73
N ASN A 80 -4.55 -23.83 10.59
CA ASN A 80 -3.15 -24.26 10.79
C ASN A 80 -2.53 -23.85 12.15
N GLY A 81 -3.33 -23.79 13.22
CA GLY A 81 -2.87 -23.40 14.56
C GLY A 81 -2.81 -21.89 14.80
N MET A 82 -3.09 -21.07 13.79
CA MET A 82 -3.23 -19.62 13.92
C MET A 82 -4.70 -19.22 14.04
N LYS A 83 -4.98 -18.28 14.95
CA LYS A 83 -6.31 -17.70 15.17
C LYS A 83 -6.52 -16.54 14.19
N PHE A 84 -7.49 -16.68 13.30
CA PHE A 84 -7.93 -15.65 12.38
C PHE A 84 -9.31 -15.15 12.75
N ALA A 85 -9.49 -13.83 12.74
CA ALA A 85 -10.80 -13.20 12.81
C ALA A 85 -11.35 -13.07 11.38
N LEU A 86 -12.43 -13.80 11.06
CA LEU A 86 -13.10 -13.69 9.77
C LEU A 86 -14.42 -12.92 9.89
N PRO A 87 -14.87 -12.26 8.82
CA PRO A 87 -16.15 -11.56 8.79
C PRO A 87 -17.33 -12.47 9.13
N ASP A 88 -18.37 -11.87 9.71
CA ASP A 88 -19.63 -12.57 9.97
C ASP A 88 -20.21 -13.19 8.67
N GLY A 89 -20.67 -14.43 8.78
CA GLY A 89 -21.20 -15.20 7.65
C GLY A 89 -20.15 -16.04 6.91
N SER A 90 -18.88 -16.01 7.32
CA SER A 90 -17.86 -16.95 6.85
C SER A 90 -18.22 -18.41 7.18
N LYS A 91 -18.04 -19.31 6.22
CA LYS A 91 -18.33 -20.75 6.36
C LYS A 91 -17.08 -21.58 6.09
N ARG A 92 -16.88 -22.67 6.84
CA ARG A 92 -15.78 -23.62 6.63
C ARG A 92 -16.34 -24.99 6.28
N ASP A 93 -15.88 -25.53 5.17
CA ASP A 93 -16.18 -26.87 4.70
C ASP A 93 -14.89 -27.70 4.72
N THR A 94 -14.89 -28.81 5.48
CA THR A 94 -13.75 -29.72 5.57
C THR A 94 -13.97 -30.92 4.64
N PHE A 95 -13.08 -31.09 3.66
CA PHE A 95 -13.06 -32.25 2.75
C PHE A 95 -11.91 -33.20 3.11
N ARG A 96 -11.91 -34.40 2.51
CA ARG A 96 -10.87 -35.41 2.80
C ARG A 96 -9.45 -34.96 2.39
N THR A 97 -9.33 -34.08 1.40
CA THR A 97 -8.04 -33.64 0.84
C THR A 97 -7.69 -32.19 1.14
N HIS A 98 -8.65 -31.38 1.54
CA HIS A 98 -8.48 -29.94 1.73
C HIS A 98 -9.59 -29.38 2.61
N GLU A 99 -9.41 -28.15 3.06
CA GLU A 99 -10.46 -27.34 3.68
C GLU A 99 -10.75 -26.15 2.76
N SER A 100 -12.01 -25.77 2.65
CA SER A 100 -12.43 -24.55 1.94
C SER A 100 -13.09 -23.62 2.93
N VAL A 101 -12.79 -22.33 2.82
CA VAL A 101 -13.33 -21.29 3.69
C VAL A 101 -13.96 -20.22 2.81
N LEU A 102 -15.29 -20.20 2.78
CA LEU A 102 -16.05 -19.19 2.07
C LEU A 102 -16.13 -17.92 2.92
N VAL A 103 -15.60 -16.82 2.41
CA VAL A 103 -15.74 -15.48 2.98
C VAL A 103 -16.73 -14.67 2.13
N PRO A 104 -17.87 -14.26 2.69
CA PRO A 104 -18.88 -13.51 1.95
C PRO A 104 -18.39 -12.10 1.58
N PRO A 105 -19.00 -11.46 0.57
CA PRO A 105 -18.69 -10.09 0.23
C PRO A 105 -19.08 -9.13 1.36
N SER A 106 -18.26 -8.11 1.59
CA SER A 106 -18.54 -7.08 2.58
C SER A 106 -19.77 -6.25 2.17
N ASN A 107 -20.71 -6.05 3.10
CA ASN A 107 -21.88 -5.22 2.86
C ASN A 107 -21.47 -3.73 2.84
N LYS A 108 -21.78 -3.03 1.75
CA LYS A 108 -21.47 -1.61 1.54
C LYS A 108 -22.16 -0.67 2.54
N GLY A 109 -23.28 -1.08 3.14
CA GLY A 109 -24.00 -0.25 4.12
C GLY A 109 -24.35 1.15 3.56
N ASP A 110 -24.20 2.19 4.37
CA ASP A 110 -24.51 3.58 3.98
C ASP A 110 -23.40 4.29 3.17
N ILE A 111 -22.33 3.60 2.77
CA ILE A 111 -21.21 4.19 2.01
C ILE A 111 -21.69 4.81 0.68
N GLU A 112 -22.76 4.27 0.10
CA GLU A 112 -23.33 4.77 -1.16
C GLU A 112 -24.05 6.12 -1.02
N LYS A 113 -24.36 6.58 0.20
CA LYS A 113 -25.00 7.87 0.46
C LYS A 113 -24.01 9.05 0.50
N ILE A 114 -22.72 8.78 0.41
CA ILE A 114 -21.67 9.80 0.48
C ILE A 114 -21.71 10.65 -0.79
N GLN A 115 -21.71 11.98 -0.60
CA GLN A 115 -21.72 12.92 -1.72
C GLN A 115 -20.42 12.85 -2.52
N HIS A 116 -20.57 12.87 -3.84
CA HIS A 116 -19.46 12.89 -4.77
C HIS A 116 -19.01 14.31 -5.08
N VAL A 117 -17.70 14.50 -5.23
CA VAL A 117 -17.16 15.73 -5.82
C VAL A 117 -17.24 15.62 -7.35
N TYR A 118 -17.94 16.56 -7.98
CA TYR A 118 -18.03 16.63 -9.44
C TYR A 118 -16.84 17.39 -10.02
N ILE A 119 -16.35 16.94 -11.18
CA ILE A 119 -15.17 17.57 -11.81
C ILE A 119 -15.48 19.00 -12.24
N LYS A 120 -16.73 19.28 -12.65
CA LYS A 120 -17.19 20.63 -13.00
C LYS A 120 -17.07 21.65 -11.86
N ASP A 121 -17.06 21.18 -10.61
CA ASP A 121 -16.98 22.03 -9.41
C ASP A 121 -15.52 22.23 -8.97
N MET A 122 -14.56 21.58 -9.64
CA MET A 122 -13.12 21.82 -9.45
C MET A 122 -12.67 23.07 -10.22
N ASP A 123 -11.53 23.61 -9.84
CA ASP A 123 -10.84 24.67 -10.59
C ASP A 123 -10.34 24.19 -11.97
N GLU A 124 -9.86 25.11 -12.80
CA GLU A 124 -9.41 24.79 -14.17
C GLU A 124 -8.32 23.71 -14.22
N LEU A 125 -7.41 23.72 -13.25
CA LEU A 125 -6.32 22.77 -13.16
C LEU A 125 -6.85 21.38 -12.83
N GLY A 126 -7.80 21.29 -11.89
CA GLY A 126 -8.54 20.07 -11.57
C GLY A 126 -9.30 19.51 -12.78
N GLN A 127 -10.04 20.35 -13.48
CA GLN A 127 -10.79 19.97 -14.69
C GLN A 127 -9.88 19.45 -15.80
N LYS A 128 -8.72 20.08 -16.02
CA LYS A 128 -7.72 19.62 -17.01
C LYS A 128 -7.11 18.28 -16.63
N GLY A 129 -6.71 18.09 -15.36
CA GLY A 129 -6.12 16.83 -14.88
C GLY A 129 -7.08 15.65 -14.83
N PHE A 130 -8.39 15.92 -14.73
CA PHE A 130 -9.47 14.94 -14.74
C PHE A 130 -10.36 15.04 -15.99
N LYS A 131 -9.78 15.46 -17.13
CA LYS A 131 -10.51 15.48 -18.40
C LYS A 131 -11.07 14.08 -18.72
N GLY A 132 -12.37 14.03 -19.03
CA GLY A 132 -13.09 12.79 -19.33
C GLY A 132 -13.73 12.11 -18.10
N PHE A 133 -13.58 12.68 -16.90
CA PHE A 133 -14.27 12.24 -15.70
C PHE A 133 -15.45 13.17 -15.41
N GLU A 134 -16.59 12.61 -15.00
CA GLU A 134 -17.75 13.40 -14.57
C GLU A 134 -17.67 13.74 -13.08
N LYS A 135 -17.28 12.75 -12.26
CA LYS A 135 -17.17 12.85 -10.80
C LYS A 135 -16.08 11.96 -10.25
N LEU A 136 -15.56 12.31 -9.07
CA LEU A 136 -14.69 11.48 -8.27
C LEU A 136 -15.47 10.33 -7.63
N ASN A 137 -14.83 9.19 -7.38
CA ASN A 137 -15.47 8.09 -6.65
C ASN A 137 -15.62 8.44 -5.14
N VAL A 138 -16.27 7.57 -4.37
CA VAL A 138 -16.56 7.83 -2.94
C VAL A 138 -15.28 8.08 -2.14
N ILE A 139 -14.27 7.20 -2.24
CA ILE A 139 -13.00 7.36 -1.52
C ILE A 139 -12.29 8.66 -1.95
N GLN A 140 -12.19 8.91 -3.25
CA GLN A 140 -11.56 10.11 -3.81
C GLN A 140 -12.26 11.37 -3.32
N SER A 141 -13.60 11.34 -3.17
CA SER A 141 -14.39 12.47 -2.68
C SER A 141 -14.16 12.72 -1.18
N ILE A 142 -14.04 11.68 -0.37
CA ILE A 142 -13.72 11.80 1.08
C ILE A 142 -12.31 12.38 1.26
N VAL A 143 -11.35 11.91 0.47
CA VAL A 143 -9.94 12.32 0.58
C VAL A 143 -9.71 13.68 -0.10
N PHE A 144 -10.62 14.15 -0.94
CA PHE A 144 -10.47 15.33 -1.80
C PHE A 144 -9.96 16.57 -1.06
N GLU A 145 -10.58 16.91 0.08
CA GLU A 145 -10.23 18.12 0.81
C GLU A 145 -8.74 18.11 1.23
N GLN A 146 -8.28 17.00 1.80
CA GLN A 146 -6.91 16.86 2.29
C GLN A 146 -5.91 16.66 1.14
N ALA A 147 -6.27 15.91 0.10
CA ALA A 147 -5.39 15.69 -1.06
C ALA A 147 -5.23 16.92 -1.94
N TYR A 148 -6.32 17.62 -2.24
CA TYR A 148 -6.36 18.68 -3.25
C TYR A 148 -6.12 20.09 -2.69
N LYS A 149 -6.53 20.36 -1.44
CA LYS A 149 -6.49 21.72 -0.87
C LYS A 149 -5.46 21.91 0.24
N THR A 150 -4.86 20.85 0.77
CA THR A 150 -3.90 20.94 1.87
C THR A 150 -2.55 20.35 1.50
N LYS A 151 -1.51 20.72 2.25
CA LYS A 151 -0.15 20.21 2.12
C LYS A 151 0.19 19.10 3.13
N GLU A 152 -0.80 18.63 3.88
CA GLU A 152 -0.58 17.63 4.92
C GLU A 152 -0.04 16.34 4.27
N ASN A 153 0.89 15.68 4.98
CA ASN A 153 1.32 14.34 4.62
C ASN A 153 0.12 13.39 4.73
N LEU A 154 -0.02 12.47 3.77
CA LEU A 154 -1.16 11.57 3.71
C LEU A 154 -0.72 10.12 3.78
N LEU A 155 -1.53 9.29 4.45
CA LEU A 155 -1.51 7.84 4.31
C LEU A 155 -2.91 7.37 3.97
N ILE A 156 -3.08 6.79 2.77
CA ILE A 156 -4.34 6.24 2.30
C ILE A 156 -4.22 4.73 2.22
N CYS A 157 -4.87 4.05 3.16
CA CYS A 157 -5.08 2.61 3.16
C CYS A 157 -6.43 2.30 2.53
N ALA A 158 -6.44 1.75 1.32
CA ALA A 158 -7.67 1.39 0.62
C ALA A 158 -7.52 0.06 -0.15
N PRO A 159 -8.62 -0.68 -0.38
CA PRO A 159 -8.57 -1.92 -1.14
C PRO A 159 -8.05 -1.71 -2.57
N THR A 160 -7.39 -2.72 -3.13
CA THR A 160 -6.94 -2.68 -4.53
C THR A 160 -8.12 -2.44 -5.48
N GLY A 161 -7.92 -1.56 -6.46
CA GLY A 161 -8.97 -1.12 -7.38
C GLY A 161 -9.84 0.04 -6.86
N ALA A 162 -9.63 0.53 -5.64
CA ALA A 162 -10.35 1.68 -5.09
C ALA A 162 -10.02 3.03 -5.76
N GLY A 163 -9.07 3.05 -6.71
CA GLY A 163 -8.68 4.25 -7.44
C GLY A 163 -7.67 5.14 -6.73
N LYS A 164 -6.70 4.53 -6.00
CA LYS A 164 -5.59 5.23 -5.32
C LYS A 164 -4.78 6.12 -6.27
N THR A 165 -4.61 5.71 -7.53
CA THR A 165 -3.91 6.48 -8.57
C THR A 165 -4.54 7.86 -8.82
N ASN A 166 -5.87 7.98 -8.79
CA ASN A 166 -6.53 9.27 -8.93
C ASN A 166 -6.33 10.14 -7.67
N ILE A 167 -6.15 9.54 -6.50
CA ILE A 167 -5.82 10.28 -5.27
C ILE A 167 -4.40 10.86 -5.39
N ALA A 168 -3.45 10.08 -5.92
CA ALA A 168 -2.13 10.62 -6.29
C ALA A 168 -2.25 11.77 -7.31
N MET A 169 -3.13 11.67 -8.30
CA MET A 169 -3.36 12.78 -9.23
C MET A 169 -3.85 14.06 -8.51
N LEU A 170 -4.71 13.95 -7.50
CA LEU A 170 -5.13 15.11 -6.71
C LEU A 170 -3.97 15.79 -5.98
N THR A 171 -3.06 15.01 -5.38
CA THR A 171 -1.90 15.58 -4.66
C THR A 171 -0.85 16.16 -5.62
N ILE A 172 -0.70 15.57 -6.80
CA ILE A 172 0.11 16.11 -7.90
C ILE A 172 -0.42 17.47 -8.33
N LEU A 173 -1.72 17.58 -8.59
CA LEU A 173 -2.35 18.83 -9.01
C LEU A 173 -2.25 19.91 -7.93
N ASN A 174 -2.43 19.56 -6.66
CA ASN A 174 -2.18 20.46 -5.53
C ASN A 174 -0.75 21.01 -5.54
N THR A 175 0.26 20.16 -5.77
CA THR A 175 1.67 20.59 -5.84
C THR A 175 1.91 21.54 -7.01
N ILE A 176 1.29 21.27 -8.18
CA ILE A 176 1.40 22.13 -9.35
C ILE A 176 0.75 23.49 -9.09
N HIS A 177 -0.40 23.52 -8.42
CA HIS A 177 -1.11 24.75 -8.08
C HIS A 177 -0.25 25.73 -7.27
N GLU A 178 0.59 25.20 -6.38
CA GLU A 178 1.51 26.01 -5.57
C GLU A 178 2.67 26.64 -6.33
N HIS A 179 2.97 26.11 -7.51
CA HIS A 179 4.06 26.59 -8.37
C HIS A 179 3.52 27.31 -9.60
N GLN A 180 2.35 27.96 -9.47
CA GLN A 180 1.83 28.90 -10.46
C GLN A 180 2.27 30.32 -10.13
N ASN A 181 2.68 31.08 -11.14
CA ASN A 181 2.97 32.50 -10.99
C ASN A 181 1.67 33.32 -10.85
N SER A 182 1.78 34.63 -10.61
CA SER A 182 0.62 35.54 -10.47
C SER A 182 -0.27 35.63 -11.73
N ARG A 183 0.17 35.09 -12.87
CA ARG A 183 -0.58 34.99 -14.13
C ARG A 183 -1.22 33.62 -14.34
N GLY A 184 -1.04 32.68 -13.40
CA GLY A 184 -1.54 31.31 -13.48
C GLY A 184 -0.67 30.37 -14.32
N GLU A 185 0.50 30.81 -14.79
CA GLU A 185 1.42 29.97 -15.55
C GLU A 185 2.26 29.10 -14.60
N ILE A 186 2.43 27.82 -14.95
CA ILE A 186 3.18 26.86 -14.14
C ILE A 186 4.68 27.09 -14.30
N VAL A 187 5.37 27.36 -13.18
CA VAL A 187 6.83 27.51 -13.11
C VAL A 187 7.46 26.12 -13.02
N LYS A 188 7.85 25.58 -14.18
CA LYS A 188 8.25 24.17 -14.34
C LYS A 188 9.59 23.80 -13.70
N ASP A 189 10.44 24.78 -13.42
CA ASP A 189 11.79 24.55 -12.90
C ASP A 189 11.87 24.58 -11.37
N ASP A 190 10.80 25.03 -10.69
CA ASP A 190 10.78 25.23 -9.24
C ASP A 190 10.41 23.97 -8.44
N PHE A 191 9.91 22.94 -9.12
CA PHE A 191 9.44 21.71 -8.46
C PHE A 191 9.76 20.43 -9.23
N LYS A 192 9.90 19.35 -8.46
CA LYS A 192 9.89 17.97 -8.95
C LYS A 192 8.93 17.13 -8.12
N ILE A 193 8.25 16.21 -8.80
CA ILE A 193 7.37 15.22 -8.20
C ILE A 193 8.00 13.84 -8.40
N ILE A 194 8.12 13.09 -7.31
CA ILE A 194 8.67 11.73 -7.33
C ILE A 194 7.54 10.74 -7.03
N TYR A 195 7.31 9.81 -7.95
CA TYR A 195 6.40 8.69 -7.76
C TYR A 195 7.20 7.39 -7.65
N ILE A 196 7.16 6.77 -6.48
CA ILE A 196 7.80 5.49 -6.22
C ILE A 196 6.81 4.38 -6.51
N ALA A 197 7.05 3.64 -7.58
CA ALA A 197 6.24 2.49 -7.96
C ALA A 197 6.88 1.18 -7.43
N PRO A 198 6.09 0.22 -6.93
CA PRO A 198 6.59 -1.05 -6.41
C PRO A 198 7.33 -1.86 -7.48
N MET A 199 6.88 -1.86 -8.73
CA MET A 199 7.43 -2.71 -9.80
C MET A 199 7.70 -1.91 -11.06
N LYS A 200 8.67 -2.35 -11.89
CA LYS A 200 9.01 -1.69 -13.16
C LYS A 200 7.82 -1.61 -14.12
N ALA A 201 7.08 -2.71 -14.30
CA ALA A 201 5.91 -2.73 -15.17
C ALA A 201 4.86 -1.68 -14.75
N LEU A 202 4.65 -1.52 -13.44
CA LEU A 202 3.74 -0.51 -12.91
C LEU A 202 4.31 0.91 -13.09
N ALA A 203 5.63 1.09 -13.02
CA ALA A 203 6.28 2.38 -13.30
C ALA A 203 6.02 2.84 -14.75
N THR A 204 6.15 1.94 -15.72
CA THR A 204 5.86 2.23 -17.14
C THR A 204 4.39 2.60 -17.33
N GLU A 205 3.46 1.81 -16.77
CA GLU A 205 2.02 2.07 -16.84
C GLU A 205 1.67 3.44 -16.24
N MET A 206 2.20 3.74 -15.06
CA MET A 206 1.95 5.02 -14.38
C MET A 206 2.56 6.19 -15.14
N THR A 207 3.74 6.02 -15.75
CA THR A 207 4.37 7.05 -16.59
C THR A 207 3.48 7.42 -17.78
N GLU A 208 2.92 6.42 -18.47
CA GLU A 208 2.00 6.66 -19.58
C GLU A 208 0.69 7.31 -19.11
N SER A 209 0.13 6.83 -18.01
CA SER A 209 -1.13 7.31 -17.45
C SER A 209 -1.03 8.77 -16.99
N PHE A 210 -0.02 9.10 -16.17
CA PHE A 210 0.23 10.47 -15.73
C PHE A 210 0.69 11.36 -16.88
N GLY A 211 1.50 10.85 -17.81
CA GLY A 211 1.91 11.58 -19.00
C GLY A 211 0.72 12.07 -19.83
N LYS A 212 -0.27 11.22 -20.09
CA LYS A 212 -1.51 11.60 -20.79
C LYS A 212 -2.33 12.66 -20.04
N ARG A 213 -2.40 12.56 -18.71
CA ARG A 213 -3.19 13.49 -17.86
C ARG A 213 -2.52 14.83 -17.64
N LEU A 214 -1.18 14.87 -17.62
CA LEU A 214 -0.39 16.06 -17.36
C LEU A 214 0.06 16.77 -18.66
N ALA A 215 -0.03 16.11 -19.82
CA ALA A 215 0.26 16.72 -21.12
C ALA A 215 -0.56 17.99 -21.42
N PRO A 216 -1.86 18.11 -21.10
CA PRO A 216 -2.62 19.34 -21.28
C PRO A 216 -2.12 20.52 -20.43
N LEU A 217 -1.35 20.24 -19.37
CA LEU A 217 -0.69 21.23 -18.52
C LEU A 217 0.74 21.55 -19.00
N GLY A 218 1.18 20.91 -20.09
CA GLY A 218 2.52 21.07 -20.64
C GLY A 218 3.63 20.48 -19.77
N LEU A 219 3.30 19.56 -18.86
CA LEU A 219 4.24 18.92 -17.95
C LEU A 219 4.73 17.58 -18.51
N LYS A 220 6.00 17.28 -18.28
CA LYS A 220 6.65 16.06 -18.74
C LYS A 220 6.80 15.06 -17.61
N VAL A 221 6.45 13.81 -17.91
CA VAL A 221 6.58 12.66 -17.02
C VAL A 221 7.55 11.68 -17.67
N ARG A 222 8.56 11.21 -16.93
CA ARG A 222 9.48 10.18 -17.41
C ARG A 222 9.67 9.08 -16.39
N GLU A 223 9.89 7.88 -16.93
CA GLU A 223 10.32 6.73 -16.16
C GLU A 223 11.83 6.77 -15.95
N LEU A 224 12.28 6.41 -14.75
CA LEU A 224 13.67 6.20 -14.42
C LEU A 224 13.79 4.87 -13.66
N THR A 225 13.75 3.75 -14.37
CA THR A 225 13.94 2.41 -13.79
C THR A 225 15.06 1.65 -14.49
N GLY A 226 15.65 0.67 -13.81
CA GLY A 226 16.66 -0.23 -14.38
C GLY A 226 17.75 0.49 -15.18
N ASP A 227 17.75 0.22 -16.50
CA ASP A 227 18.74 0.62 -17.50
C ASP A 227 18.48 2.00 -18.12
N THR A 228 17.30 2.59 -17.88
CA THR A 228 16.98 3.93 -18.38
C THR A 228 17.87 4.95 -17.68
N GLN A 229 18.69 5.64 -18.47
CA GLN A 229 19.48 6.78 -18.06
C GLN A 229 18.92 8.01 -18.78
N LEU A 230 18.55 9.02 -18.00
CA LEU A 230 18.18 10.32 -18.54
C LEU A 230 19.42 11.21 -18.52
N SER A 231 19.62 11.96 -19.60
CA SER A 231 20.62 13.02 -19.60
C SER A 231 20.25 14.12 -18.60
N ARG A 232 21.23 14.92 -18.16
CA ARG A 232 20.97 16.04 -17.24
C ARG A 232 19.93 17.03 -17.79
N ASN A 233 19.93 17.24 -19.11
CA ASN A 233 18.99 18.15 -19.77
C ASN A 233 17.56 17.59 -19.75
N GLU A 234 17.38 16.29 -20.06
CA GLU A 234 16.07 15.65 -19.98
C GLU A 234 15.52 15.63 -18.56
N LEU A 235 16.41 15.45 -17.58
CA LEU A 235 16.06 15.43 -16.16
C LEU A 235 15.63 16.81 -15.65
N ALA A 236 16.32 17.87 -16.09
CA ALA A 236 15.92 19.25 -15.83
C ALA A 236 14.56 19.58 -16.46
N ASP A 237 14.33 19.15 -17.70
CA ASP A 237 13.08 19.39 -18.45
C ASP A 237 11.88 18.54 -17.98
N THR A 238 12.09 17.52 -17.16
CA THR A 238 11.04 16.60 -16.67
C THR A 238 10.53 16.98 -15.27
N GLN A 239 9.23 17.28 -15.09
CA GLN A 239 8.69 17.70 -13.79
C GLN A 239 8.31 16.53 -12.88
N MET A 240 7.93 15.38 -13.44
CA MET A 240 7.56 14.20 -12.68
C MET A 240 8.40 12.99 -13.08
N LEU A 241 9.00 12.32 -12.10
CA LEU A 241 9.77 11.10 -12.28
C LEU A 241 9.04 9.93 -11.65
N VAL A 242 8.89 8.85 -12.40
CA VAL A 242 8.36 7.57 -11.92
C VAL A 242 9.50 6.57 -11.85
N LEU A 243 9.75 6.01 -10.68
CA LEU A 243 10.89 5.13 -10.46
C LEU A 243 10.64 4.09 -9.36
N THR A 244 11.52 3.09 -9.25
CA THR A 244 11.44 2.09 -8.17
C THR A 244 12.13 2.59 -6.90
N PRO A 245 11.81 2.05 -5.70
CA PRO A 245 12.48 2.39 -4.46
C PRO A 245 14.01 2.30 -4.56
N GLU A 246 14.52 1.23 -5.17
CA GLU A 246 15.96 0.95 -5.29
C GLU A 246 16.66 2.02 -6.12
N LYS A 247 16.04 2.43 -7.25
CA LYS A 247 16.63 3.47 -8.11
C LYS A 247 16.66 4.81 -7.38
N TRP A 248 15.61 5.14 -6.61
CA TRP A 248 15.60 6.37 -5.82
C TRP A 248 16.69 6.36 -4.76
N ASP A 249 16.90 5.21 -4.11
CA ASP A 249 17.91 5.09 -3.06
C ASP A 249 19.31 5.29 -3.65
N VAL A 250 19.59 4.72 -4.81
CA VAL A 250 20.87 4.94 -5.52
C VAL A 250 21.08 6.41 -5.89
N ILE A 251 20.06 7.09 -6.42
CA ILE A 251 20.16 8.50 -6.82
C ILE A 251 20.42 9.39 -5.60
N THR A 252 19.65 9.19 -4.54
CA THR A 252 19.75 10.02 -3.33
C THR A 252 21.01 9.73 -2.50
N ARG A 253 21.70 8.60 -2.71
CA ARG A 253 23.04 8.31 -2.16
C ARG A 253 24.19 8.99 -2.92
N LYS A 254 24.07 9.22 -4.23
CA LYS A 254 25.11 9.83 -5.09
C LYS A 254 25.14 11.36 -5.00
N SER A 255 24.65 11.92 -3.89
CA SER A 255 24.24 13.32 -3.74
C SER A 255 25.34 14.38 -3.85
N SER A 256 26.61 14.02 -3.98
CA SER A 256 27.69 15.00 -4.17
C SER A 256 27.66 15.74 -5.51
N SER A 257 27.01 15.22 -6.56
CA SER A 257 26.83 15.94 -7.85
C SER A 257 25.38 16.34 -8.18
N ASP A 258 24.38 15.63 -7.61
CA ASP A 258 22.97 15.74 -8.03
C ASP A 258 22.06 16.36 -6.94
N ASN A 259 22.64 17.03 -5.94
CA ASN A 259 21.90 17.72 -4.86
C ASN A 259 20.86 18.72 -5.40
N SER A 260 21.09 19.31 -6.57
CA SER A 260 20.17 20.28 -7.19
C SER A 260 18.80 19.69 -7.50
N LEU A 261 18.73 18.42 -7.87
CA LEU A 261 17.47 17.73 -8.12
C LEU A 261 16.70 17.49 -6.84
N ILE A 262 17.38 17.01 -5.80
CA ILE A 262 16.75 16.62 -4.55
C ILE A 262 16.24 17.87 -3.80
N SER A 263 16.89 19.03 -3.97
CA SER A 263 16.47 20.29 -3.35
C SER A 263 15.16 20.87 -3.91
N ILE A 264 14.81 20.54 -5.16
CA ILE A 264 13.58 21.01 -5.82
C ILE A 264 12.44 19.98 -5.73
N VAL A 265 12.65 18.82 -5.09
CA VAL A 265 11.56 17.89 -4.82
C VAL A 265 10.56 18.55 -3.86
N ARG A 266 9.27 18.48 -4.20
CA ARG A 266 8.17 19.05 -3.39
C ARG A 266 7.14 18.01 -2.99
N LEU A 267 7.03 16.92 -3.74
CA LEU A 267 6.11 15.82 -3.48
C LEU A 267 6.81 14.47 -3.69
N LEU A 268 6.70 13.60 -2.68
CA LEU A 268 7.10 12.20 -2.71
C LEU A 268 5.87 11.32 -2.52
N ILE A 269 5.48 10.59 -3.57
CA ILE A 269 4.41 9.59 -3.50
C ILE A 269 5.06 8.22 -3.40
N ILE A 270 4.67 7.44 -2.39
CA ILE A 270 5.11 6.06 -2.21
C ILE A 270 3.90 5.17 -2.45
N ASP A 271 3.88 4.50 -3.59
CA ASP A 271 2.84 3.54 -3.91
C ASP A 271 3.16 2.16 -3.32
N GLU A 272 2.11 1.50 -2.86
CA GLU A 272 2.16 0.24 -2.12
C GLU A 272 3.13 0.26 -0.92
N VAL A 273 2.93 1.21 0.00
CA VAL A 273 3.65 1.30 1.29
C VAL A 273 3.61 0.00 2.10
N HIS A 274 2.64 -0.88 1.85
CA HIS A 274 2.60 -2.20 2.48
C HIS A 274 3.81 -3.08 2.19
N LEU A 275 4.60 -2.75 1.15
CA LEU A 275 5.91 -3.36 0.89
C LEU A 275 6.93 -3.13 2.02
N LEU A 276 6.63 -2.29 3.02
CA LEU A 276 7.39 -2.26 4.27
C LEU A 276 7.49 -3.63 4.95
N HIS A 277 6.52 -4.53 4.73
CA HIS A 277 6.54 -5.89 5.28
C HIS A 277 7.26 -6.91 4.39
N ASP A 278 7.79 -6.48 3.24
CA ASP A 278 8.52 -7.31 2.29
C ASP A 278 10.04 -7.14 2.50
N GLU A 279 10.86 -7.98 1.84
CA GLU A 279 12.33 -7.87 1.85
C GLU A 279 12.85 -6.52 1.35
N ARG A 280 12.00 -5.79 0.62
CA ARG A 280 12.27 -4.45 0.08
C ARG A 280 11.90 -3.32 1.04
N GLY A 281 11.27 -3.64 2.18
CA GLY A 281 10.89 -2.68 3.21
C GLY A 281 12.04 -1.79 3.70
N PRO A 282 13.25 -2.32 3.99
CA PRO A 282 14.40 -1.52 4.43
C PRO A 282 14.80 -0.41 3.44
N VAL A 283 14.55 -0.60 2.14
CA VAL A 283 14.80 0.44 1.13
C VAL A 283 13.83 1.60 1.31
N ILE A 284 12.54 1.31 1.48
CA ILE A 284 11.51 2.34 1.73
C ILE A 284 11.79 3.07 3.05
N GLU A 285 12.17 2.35 4.10
CA GLU A 285 12.57 2.93 5.40
C GLU A 285 13.72 3.93 5.24
N THR A 286 14.77 3.51 4.54
CA THR A 286 15.94 4.35 4.27
C THR A 286 15.57 5.60 3.48
N LEU A 287 14.70 5.46 2.48
CA LEU A 287 14.22 6.58 1.67
C LEU A 287 13.47 7.61 2.49
N VAL A 288 12.47 7.18 3.26
CA VAL A 288 11.66 8.08 4.10
C VAL A 288 12.53 8.74 5.15
N ALA A 289 13.39 7.98 5.84
CA ALA A 289 14.29 8.53 6.85
C ALA A 289 15.22 9.61 6.26
N ARG A 290 15.76 9.38 5.06
CA ARG A 290 16.60 10.35 4.35
C ARG A 290 15.82 11.60 3.94
N THR A 291 14.60 11.43 3.40
CA THR A 291 13.74 12.55 3.02
C THR A 291 13.35 13.39 4.24
N LEU A 292 12.95 12.77 5.36
CA LEU A 292 12.61 13.49 6.59
C LEU A 292 13.80 14.28 7.13
N ARG A 293 14.99 13.66 7.19
CA ARG A 293 16.22 14.35 7.59
C ARG A 293 16.54 15.52 6.67
N GLN A 294 16.34 15.36 5.36
CA GLN A 294 16.55 16.44 4.39
C GLN A 294 15.57 17.60 4.60
N VAL A 295 14.31 17.33 4.88
CA VAL A 295 13.30 18.36 5.20
C VAL A 295 13.74 19.16 6.42
N GLU A 296 14.19 18.48 7.47
CA GLU A 296 14.70 19.11 8.69
C GLU A 296 15.95 19.97 8.42
N MET A 297 16.89 19.50 7.60
CA MET A 297 18.13 20.23 7.29
C MET A 297 17.93 21.41 6.34
N SER A 298 17.08 21.26 5.32
CA SER A 298 16.90 22.26 4.27
C SER A 298 15.82 23.29 4.58
N GLN A 299 15.00 23.06 5.62
CA GLN A 299 13.81 23.86 5.95
C GLN A 299 12.83 23.99 4.77
N SER A 300 12.95 23.08 3.79
CA SER A 300 12.08 23.01 2.62
C SER A 300 11.17 21.80 2.78
N GLY A 301 9.86 22.06 2.84
CA GLY A 301 8.86 21.01 3.04
C GLY A 301 8.74 20.11 1.82
N ILE A 302 8.88 18.80 2.01
CA ILE A 302 8.52 17.76 1.04
C ILE A 302 7.26 17.09 1.55
N ARG A 303 6.17 17.18 0.77
CA ARG A 303 4.93 16.48 1.07
C ARG A 303 5.11 15.00 0.79
N ILE A 304 4.78 14.15 1.76
CA ILE A 304 4.84 12.68 1.62
C ILE A 304 3.43 12.11 1.54
N VAL A 305 3.17 11.30 0.52
CA VAL A 305 1.88 10.64 0.30
C VAL A 305 2.11 9.14 0.19
N GLY A 306 1.68 8.39 1.19
CA GLY A 306 1.67 6.94 1.19
C GLY A 306 0.36 6.39 0.65
N LEU A 307 0.42 5.57 -0.40
CA LEU A 307 -0.71 4.78 -0.88
C LEU A 307 -0.47 3.33 -0.49
N SER A 308 -1.48 2.68 0.09
CA SER A 308 -1.32 1.31 0.56
C SER A 308 -2.59 0.50 0.40
N ALA A 309 -2.43 -0.82 0.27
CA ALA A 309 -3.49 -1.75 0.60
C ALA A 309 -3.86 -1.64 2.09
N THR A 310 -4.92 -2.31 2.49
CA THR A 310 -5.36 -2.33 3.90
C THR A 310 -4.31 -3.03 4.77
N LEU A 311 -3.57 -2.24 5.56
CA LEU A 311 -2.56 -2.70 6.52
C LEU A 311 -3.17 -2.80 7.92
N PRO A 312 -2.76 -3.75 8.78
CA PRO A 312 -3.17 -3.75 10.19
C PRO A 312 -2.49 -2.64 11.00
N ASN A 313 -1.20 -2.40 10.79
CA ASN A 313 -0.40 -1.42 11.56
C ASN A 313 -0.38 -0.03 10.91
N TYR A 314 -1.53 0.45 10.43
CA TYR A 314 -1.61 1.72 9.68
C TYR A 314 -1.26 2.95 10.54
N ILE A 315 -1.48 2.89 11.85
CA ILE A 315 -1.11 3.98 12.78
C ILE A 315 0.41 4.15 12.85
N ASP A 316 1.15 3.05 12.94
CA ASP A 316 2.62 3.10 12.98
C ASP A 316 3.19 3.53 11.64
N ALA A 317 2.61 3.06 10.52
CA ALA A 317 2.94 3.57 9.19
C ALA A 317 2.67 5.08 9.05
N ALA A 318 1.57 5.59 9.62
CA ALA A 318 1.26 7.02 9.62
C ALA A 318 2.33 7.81 10.39
N ARG A 319 2.72 7.35 11.57
CA ARG A 319 3.78 7.96 12.38
C ARG A 319 5.12 7.96 11.65
N PHE A 320 5.47 6.83 11.03
CA PHE A 320 6.68 6.68 10.21
C PHE A 320 6.75 7.70 9.07
N LEU A 321 5.62 7.97 8.39
CA LEU A 321 5.52 8.96 7.33
C LEU A 321 5.29 10.41 7.83
N ARG A 322 5.30 10.65 9.14
CA ARG A 322 4.94 11.94 9.78
C ARG A 322 3.56 12.46 9.36
N VAL A 323 2.60 11.55 9.19
CA VAL A 323 1.20 11.87 8.88
C VAL A 323 0.47 12.23 10.17
N ASN A 324 -0.30 13.32 10.16
CA ASN A 324 -1.21 13.66 11.25
C ASN A 324 -2.42 12.70 11.25
N PRO A 325 -2.62 11.85 12.27
CA PRO A 325 -3.71 10.88 12.28
C PRO A 325 -5.12 11.48 12.20
N TYR A 326 -5.30 12.72 12.63
CA TYR A 326 -6.59 13.40 12.64
C TYR A 326 -6.95 14.06 11.31
N LYS A 327 -5.98 14.25 10.42
CA LYS A 327 -6.16 14.96 9.14
C LYS A 327 -5.75 14.14 7.93
N GLY A 328 -4.59 13.49 7.98
CA GLY A 328 -3.96 12.86 6.83
C GLY A 328 -4.01 11.34 6.80
N LEU A 329 -4.49 10.70 7.88
CA LEU A 329 -4.66 9.24 7.91
C LEU A 329 -6.05 8.85 7.44
N PHE A 330 -6.11 8.10 6.35
CA PHE A 330 -7.34 7.55 5.79
C PHE A 330 -7.26 6.03 5.75
N PHE A 331 -8.21 5.35 6.37
CA PHE A 331 -8.31 3.90 6.33
C PHE A 331 -9.69 3.48 5.86
N PHE A 332 -9.75 2.72 4.77
CA PHE A 332 -10.96 2.20 4.17
C PHE A 332 -10.91 0.67 4.18
N ASP A 333 -11.84 0.03 4.88
CA ASP A 333 -11.95 -1.43 4.90
C ASP A 333 -12.50 -2.01 3.57
N GLY A 334 -12.69 -3.33 3.55
CA GLY A 334 -13.17 -4.06 2.38
C GLY A 334 -14.54 -3.63 1.83
N ARG A 335 -15.35 -2.90 2.61
CA ARG A 335 -16.66 -2.40 2.16
C ARG A 335 -16.54 -1.33 1.07
N PHE A 336 -15.41 -0.62 1.02
CA PHE A 336 -15.17 0.41 0.01
C PHE A 336 -14.64 -0.15 -1.32
N ARG A 337 -14.55 -1.48 -1.47
CA ARG A 337 -14.18 -2.08 -2.75
C ARG A 337 -15.28 -1.78 -3.78
N PRO A 338 -14.95 -1.27 -4.99
CA PRO A 338 -15.95 -0.90 -5.98
C PRO A 338 -16.84 -2.09 -6.36
N VAL A 339 -16.20 -3.25 -6.56
CA VAL A 339 -16.84 -4.55 -6.79
C VAL A 339 -16.56 -5.44 -5.58
N PRO A 340 -17.59 -5.80 -4.77
CA PRO A 340 -17.42 -6.68 -3.63
C PRO A 340 -16.80 -8.03 -4.02
N LEU A 341 -15.92 -8.56 -3.18
CA LEU A 341 -15.22 -9.83 -3.44
C LEU A 341 -15.78 -10.94 -2.57
N THR A 342 -16.13 -12.07 -3.18
CA THR A 342 -16.31 -13.33 -2.46
C THR A 342 -15.01 -14.14 -2.55
N GLN A 343 -14.56 -14.73 -1.45
CA GLN A 343 -13.33 -15.55 -1.40
C GLN A 343 -13.73 -16.98 -0.97
N LYS A 344 -13.08 -18.02 -1.49
CA LYS A 344 -13.44 -19.44 -1.22
C LYS A 344 -12.21 -20.33 -1.03
#